data_AF-A0A2G6EDX9-F1
#
_entry.id   AF-A0A2G6EDX9-F1
#
_cell.length_a   1.000
_cell.length_b   1.000
_cell.length_c   1.000
_cell.angle_alpha   90.00
_cell.angle_beta   90.00
_cell.angle_gamma   90.00
#
_symmetry.space_group_name_H-M   'P 1'
#
loop_
_entity.id
_entity.type
_entity.pdbx_description
1 polymer ?
#
loop_
_entity_poly.entity_id
_entity_poly.type
_entity_poly.pdbx_seq_one_letter_code
_entity_poly.pdbx_strand_id
1 'polypeptide(L)'
;MKMTCLRAFVLWSLLVCAAGTPVFGGSTALMSVDEIRAGMKGVGKSVFSGTKIESFDVEILDVVRNQSPGHDAIMARVSGGPLPLEESGVLGGMSGSPIYIDGKLIGALAFMPALFPKDTIVGITPIHEMLRDAERARSTTGASAQHAVHGAGPFHHILTPLVVSAVDRQVLAFMQDQFAAWNMMPVQGGSGSYRAADKQLDTDLQPGSAVGVQLIRGDMAMSGIGTVTYRNGKHIIAFGHPMFFAGDVNMPMTSAYVHVAVSNYHKSFKMASSTAVVGTILGDRLTGISGQLGMQPRLLPLSVSIHSDSVSPADRHYHFELVDHRIFSPLLIKIAGLHSLLTTEKGLGELTIQTRLTVDFDDAPSLTTEDYFSGSSGPVSAILGAFAPFDMLMNNQLESVDVRRVSLDMDLKNALRTAEITGLRVRNNIVHPGEEIDATVTLNPYNRNEMQITGRLTIPEEAHQGPLQLFACDATMTSHFDRTRAQAKFFPRTVEQLKERLQERLSTNTVVLFLFQLKPGAVVQGQELPSPPVSMLSLMSSSRTSTGKNSLTHGNIIARRMIPTQHAVSGCAVLPLQVDGQPTLTRQIQDIFIRGEHAE
;
A
#
# COMPACT_ATOMS: atom_id res chain seq x y z
N MET A 1 23.70 -53.64 69.50
CA MET A 1 23.62 -54.75 68.53
C MET A 1 24.08 -54.20 67.18
N LYS A 2 25.37 -54.27 66.83
CA LYS A 2 26.19 -55.39 66.28
C LYS A 2 25.80 -55.81 64.84
N MET A 3 26.84 -55.88 63.99
CA MET A 3 26.99 -56.32 62.58
C MET A 3 27.22 -55.12 61.63
N THR A 4 28.42 -54.64 61.27
CA THR A 4 29.76 -55.20 60.92
C THR A 4 29.81 -56.25 59.80
N CYS A 5 30.29 -55.82 58.61
CA CYS A 5 31.36 -56.38 57.75
C CYS A 5 31.11 -56.00 56.25
N LEU A 6 32.05 -55.70 55.36
CA LEU A 6 33.50 -55.44 55.37
C LEU A 6 33.95 -55.19 53.90
N ARG A 7 35.02 -54.38 53.67
CA ARG A 7 35.92 -54.30 52.48
C ARG A 7 35.37 -53.63 51.20
N ALA A 8 36.09 -52.88 50.37
CA ALA A 8 37.53 -52.74 50.04
C ALA A 8 37.77 -51.30 49.45
N PHE A 9 38.84 -50.57 49.83
CA PHE A 9 40.15 -50.46 49.16
C PHE A 9 40.17 -49.77 47.75
N VAL A 10 40.99 -48.70 47.64
CA VAL A 10 41.78 -48.22 46.48
C VAL A 10 41.30 -46.97 45.69
N LEU A 11 42.08 -45.89 45.93
CA LEU A 11 42.72 -44.91 45.04
C LEU A 11 42.05 -44.34 43.76
N TRP A 12 42.27 -43.02 43.64
CA TRP A 12 42.58 -42.22 42.45
C TRP A 12 41.55 -42.14 41.31
N SER A 13 40.99 -40.93 41.15
CA SER A 13 41.34 -40.08 40.00
C SER A 13 40.78 -38.67 40.18
N LEU A 14 41.69 -37.69 40.21
CA LEU A 14 41.38 -36.30 39.87
C LEU A 14 40.89 -36.29 38.41
N LEU A 15 39.59 -36.18 38.19
CA LEU A 15 39.07 -35.73 36.90
C LEU A 15 39.14 -34.20 36.87
N VAL A 16 40.13 -33.72 36.12
CA VAL A 16 40.16 -32.38 35.56
C VAL A 16 38.92 -32.24 34.67
N CYS A 17 37.87 -31.58 35.18
CA CYS A 17 36.82 -31.03 34.33
C CYS A 17 37.45 -29.93 33.47
N ALA A 18 37.96 -30.30 32.31
CA ALA A 18 38.20 -29.36 31.23
C ALA A 18 36.84 -28.81 30.80
N ALA A 19 36.44 -27.71 31.42
CA ALA A 19 35.38 -26.86 30.91
C ALA A 19 35.82 -26.36 29.54
N GLY A 20 35.37 -27.02 28.49
CA GLY A 20 35.43 -26.51 27.13
C GLY A 20 34.67 -25.20 27.10
N THR A 21 35.40 -24.08 27.10
CA THR A 21 34.82 -22.77 26.78
C THR A 21 34.22 -22.87 25.38
N PRO A 22 32.93 -22.58 25.19
CA PRO A 22 32.40 -22.47 23.84
C PRO A 22 33.07 -21.25 23.20
N VAL A 23 33.88 -21.48 22.16
CA VAL A 23 34.46 -20.41 21.34
C VAL A 23 33.33 -19.86 20.47
N PHE A 24 32.50 -19.00 21.06
CA PHE A 24 31.64 -18.09 20.31
C PHE A 24 32.35 -16.74 20.25
N GLY A 25 32.79 -16.35 19.06
CA GLY A 25 33.35 -15.02 18.82
C GLY A 25 34.61 -15.00 17.96
N GLY A 26 34.65 -15.72 16.84
CA GLY A 26 35.59 -15.36 15.78
C GLY A 26 35.04 -14.16 15.04
N SER A 27 35.63 -12.97 15.18
CA SER A 27 35.36 -11.86 14.27
C SER A 27 35.65 -12.34 12.84
N THR A 28 34.65 -12.34 11.95
CA THR A 28 34.86 -12.72 10.55
C THR A 28 35.98 -11.86 9.98
N ALA A 29 37.08 -12.49 9.57
CA ALA A 29 38.19 -11.79 8.94
C ALA A 29 37.70 -11.18 7.61
N LEU A 30 38.04 -9.92 7.37
CA LEU A 30 37.64 -9.19 6.17
C LEU A 30 38.85 -8.99 5.25
N MET A 31 38.61 -8.90 3.95
CA MET A 31 39.62 -8.56 2.95
C MET A 31 39.18 -7.29 2.20
N SER A 32 40.11 -6.35 2.01
CA SER A 32 39.84 -5.12 1.26
C SER A 32 39.72 -5.40 -0.22
N VAL A 33 38.90 -4.60 -0.92
CA VAL A 33 38.78 -4.65 -2.39
C VAL A 33 40.12 -4.39 -3.10
N ASP A 34 41.04 -3.65 -2.46
CA ASP A 34 42.38 -3.36 -2.99
C ASP A 34 43.33 -4.55 -2.98
N GLU A 35 43.03 -5.57 -2.15
CA GLU A 35 43.82 -6.80 -2.09
C GLU A 35 43.39 -7.80 -3.17
N ILE A 36 42.22 -7.61 -3.78
CA ILE A 36 41.61 -8.57 -4.70
C ILE A 36 42.23 -8.46 -6.10
N ARG A 37 42.57 -9.60 -6.71
CA ARG A 37 43.13 -9.68 -8.06
C ARG A 37 42.46 -10.78 -8.89
N ALA A 38 42.49 -10.60 -10.21
CA ALA A 38 42.07 -11.61 -11.17
C ALA A 38 42.80 -12.95 -10.95
N GLY A 39 42.08 -14.05 -11.15
CA GLY A 39 42.56 -15.42 -10.96
C GLY A 39 42.54 -15.93 -9.52
N MET A 40 42.24 -15.09 -8.53
CA MET A 40 42.04 -15.56 -7.15
C MET A 40 40.83 -16.50 -7.08
N LYS A 41 40.97 -17.58 -6.31
CA LYS A 41 39.90 -18.57 -6.09
C LYS A 41 39.29 -18.40 -4.70
N GLY A 42 37.99 -18.63 -4.62
CA GLY A 42 37.22 -18.45 -3.40
C GLY A 42 36.04 -19.39 -3.32
N VAL A 43 35.28 -19.24 -2.24
CA VAL A 43 34.10 -20.05 -1.93
C VAL A 43 32.95 -19.11 -1.57
N GLY A 44 31.80 -19.32 -2.21
CA GLY A 44 30.54 -18.70 -1.83
C GLY A 44 29.67 -19.65 -1.01
N LYS A 45 28.77 -19.11 -0.18
CA LYS A 45 27.84 -19.91 0.64
C LYS A 45 26.38 -19.50 0.43
N SER A 46 25.48 -20.46 0.26
CA SER A 46 24.03 -20.22 0.10
C SER A 46 23.21 -21.46 0.48
N VAL A 47 21.89 -21.31 0.61
CA VAL A 47 20.96 -22.44 0.79
C VAL A 47 20.30 -22.80 -0.54
N PHE A 48 20.39 -24.07 -0.97
CA PHE A 48 19.74 -24.58 -2.18
C PHE A 48 18.50 -25.43 -1.88
N SER A 49 18.44 -26.06 -0.70
CA SER A 49 17.29 -26.82 -0.22
C SER A 49 17.24 -26.83 1.31
N GLY A 50 16.03 -26.79 1.87
CA GLY A 50 15.77 -26.71 3.30
C GLY A 50 16.34 -25.43 3.91
N THR A 51 17.14 -25.58 4.98
CA THR A 51 17.87 -24.50 5.67
C THR A 51 19.38 -24.72 5.66
N LYS A 52 19.86 -25.79 5.00
CA LYS A 52 21.27 -26.18 5.03
C LYS A 52 22.10 -25.23 4.17
N ILE A 53 23.14 -24.65 4.76
CA ILE A 53 24.11 -23.81 4.05
C ILE A 53 25.08 -24.73 3.29
N GLU A 54 25.24 -24.46 2.00
CA GLU A 54 26.10 -25.21 1.08
C GLU A 54 27.01 -24.27 0.30
N SER A 55 28.13 -24.80 -0.19
CA SER A 55 29.18 -24.02 -0.83
C SER A 55 29.10 -24.11 -2.36
N PHE A 56 29.60 -23.07 -3.03
CA PHE A 56 29.86 -23.04 -4.47
C PHE A 56 31.20 -22.36 -4.74
N ASP A 57 31.80 -22.65 -5.89
CA ASP A 57 33.13 -22.16 -6.25
C ASP A 57 33.06 -20.77 -6.87
N VAL A 58 34.11 -19.98 -6.63
CA VAL A 58 34.25 -18.61 -7.15
C VAL A 58 35.65 -18.40 -7.71
N GLU A 59 35.74 -17.81 -8.90
CA GLU A 59 36.98 -17.33 -9.50
C GLU A 59 36.87 -15.84 -9.84
N ILE A 60 37.78 -15.03 -9.32
CA ILE A 60 37.80 -13.58 -9.57
C ILE A 60 38.26 -13.31 -10.99
N LEU A 61 37.49 -12.52 -11.73
CA LEU A 61 37.79 -12.09 -13.09
C LEU A 61 38.46 -10.72 -13.11
N ASP A 62 37.91 -9.74 -12.37
CA ASP A 62 38.44 -8.38 -12.31
C ASP A 62 37.81 -7.57 -11.16
N VAL A 63 38.33 -6.37 -10.89
CA VAL A 63 37.72 -5.37 -10.00
C VAL A 63 37.35 -4.13 -10.81
N VAL A 64 36.05 -3.87 -10.95
CA VAL A 64 35.50 -2.70 -11.63
C VAL A 64 35.41 -1.55 -10.63
N ARG A 65 36.31 -0.57 -10.78
CA ARG A 65 36.34 0.61 -9.92
C ARG A 65 35.31 1.66 -10.33
N ASN A 66 34.69 2.31 -9.35
CA ASN A 66 33.68 3.35 -9.56
C ASN A 66 32.56 2.89 -10.52
N GLN A 67 32.07 1.66 -10.35
CA GLN A 67 30.91 1.16 -11.09
C GLN A 67 29.70 2.08 -10.89
N SER A 68 29.58 2.65 -9.69
CA SER A 68 28.76 3.83 -9.42
C SER A 68 29.56 4.80 -8.53
N PRO A 69 29.13 6.07 -8.39
CA PRO A 69 29.92 7.07 -7.67
C PRO A 69 30.27 6.63 -6.23
N GLY A 70 31.55 6.33 -5.98
CA GLY A 70 32.06 5.91 -4.67
C GLY A 70 31.84 4.43 -4.32
N HIS A 71 31.50 3.59 -5.31
CA HIS A 71 31.24 2.16 -5.14
C HIS A 71 31.92 1.33 -6.23
N ASP A 72 32.66 0.33 -5.79
CA ASP A 72 33.36 -0.65 -6.63
C ASP A 72 32.51 -1.93 -6.78
N ALA A 73 32.82 -2.74 -7.80
CA ALA A 73 32.26 -4.07 -7.97
C ALA A 73 33.36 -5.09 -8.27
N ILE A 74 33.28 -6.26 -7.65
CA ILE A 74 34.21 -7.37 -7.95
C ILE A 74 33.51 -8.30 -8.94
N MET A 75 34.14 -8.54 -10.08
CA MET A 75 33.65 -9.45 -11.11
C MET A 75 34.19 -10.84 -10.86
N ALA A 76 33.31 -11.83 -10.88
CA ALA A 76 33.69 -13.22 -10.65
C ALA A 76 32.90 -14.17 -11.55
N ARG A 77 33.42 -15.38 -11.71
CA ARG A 77 32.73 -16.54 -12.28
C ARG A 77 32.37 -17.49 -11.14
N VAL A 78 31.17 -18.06 -11.18
CA VAL A 78 30.71 -19.03 -10.15
C VAL A 78 30.38 -20.38 -10.76
N SER A 79 30.64 -21.46 -10.02
CA SER A 79 30.39 -22.84 -10.50
C SER A 79 30.17 -23.80 -9.35
N GLY A 80 29.80 -25.04 -9.68
CA GLY A 80 29.57 -26.12 -8.72
C GLY A 80 28.34 -25.88 -7.86
N GLY A 81 28.37 -26.44 -6.65
CA GLY A 81 27.23 -26.49 -5.75
C GLY A 81 26.33 -27.72 -5.98
N PRO A 82 25.35 -27.95 -5.09
CA PRO A 82 24.42 -29.09 -5.17
C PRO A 82 23.55 -29.07 -6.43
N LEU A 83 23.23 -27.86 -6.91
CA LEU A 83 22.71 -27.61 -8.24
C LEU A 83 23.83 -26.89 -9.02
N PRO A 84 24.47 -27.56 -10.00
CA PRO A 84 25.60 -26.99 -10.73
C PRO A 84 25.25 -25.65 -11.36
N LEU A 85 25.88 -24.57 -10.88
CA LEU A 85 25.57 -23.21 -11.31
C LEU A 85 25.91 -22.96 -12.78
N GLU A 86 26.91 -23.65 -13.32
CA GLU A 86 27.28 -23.64 -14.74
C GLU A 86 26.16 -24.16 -15.66
N GLU A 87 25.21 -24.93 -15.11
CA GLU A 87 24.04 -25.42 -15.85
C GLU A 87 22.79 -24.61 -15.52
N SER A 88 22.55 -24.30 -14.24
CA SER A 88 21.33 -23.61 -13.81
C SER A 88 21.38 -22.09 -13.97
N GLY A 89 22.57 -21.52 -14.11
CA GLY A 89 22.81 -20.11 -13.84
C GLY A 89 22.64 -19.78 -12.35
N VAL A 90 22.88 -18.51 -12.00
CA VAL A 90 22.67 -18.02 -10.64
C VAL A 90 21.17 -17.85 -10.37
N LEU A 91 20.74 -18.28 -9.19
CA LEU A 91 19.32 -18.30 -8.82
C LEU A 91 18.90 -16.98 -8.18
N GLY A 92 17.73 -16.47 -8.55
CA GLY A 92 17.01 -15.48 -7.75
C GLY A 92 16.89 -15.98 -6.30
N GLY A 93 17.29 -15.13 -5.34
CA GLY A 93 17.40 -15.49 -3.93
C GLY A 93 18.81 -15.92 -3.47
N MET A 94 19.80 -15.94 -4.36
CA MET A 94 21.24 -16.02 -3.97
C MET A 94 21.85 -14.66 -3.64
N SER A 95 21.16 -13.55 -3.92
CA SER A 95 21.62 -12.20 -3.55
C SER A 95 21.96 -12.16 -2.06
N GLY A 96 23.16 -11.69 -1.73
CA GLY A 96 23.68 -11.70 -0.37
C GLY A 96 24.51 -12.93 0.00
N SER A 97 24.74 -13.86 -0.92
CA SER A 97 25.60 -15.02 -0.63
C SER A 97 27.02 -14.53 -0.33
N PRO A 98 27.56 -14.78 0.88
CA PRO A 98 28.87 -14.28 1.26
C PRO A 98 29.97 -15.03 0.51
N ILE A 99 30.92 -14.27 -0.02
CA ILE A 99 32.04 -14.78 -0.79
C ILE A 99 33.34 -14.63 -0.01
N TYR A 100 34.12 -15.70 0.05
CA TYR A 100 35.36 -15.77 0.82
C TYR A 100 36.56 -16.09 -0.07
N ILE A 101 37.69 -15.43 0.18
CA ILE A 101 39.01 -15.78 -0.36
C ILE A 101 39.95 -15.99 0.84
N ASP A 102 40.65 -17.13 0.87
CA ASP A 102 41.53 -17.50 1.99
C ASP A 102 40.85 -17.39 3.38
N GLY A 103 39.56 -17.73 3.44
CA GLY A 103 38.74 -17.64 4.65
C GLY A 103 38.33 -16.23 5.07
N LYS A 104 38.74 -15.18 4.34
CA LYS A 104 38.34 -13.79 4.57
C LYS A 104 37.14 -13.42 3.72
N LEU A 105 36.15 -12.75 4.30
CA LEU A 105 34.97 -12.26 3.59
C LEU A 105 35.37 -11.07 2.71
N ILE A 106 35.07 -11.16 1.41
CA ILE A 106 35.33 -10.07 0.44
C ILE A 106 34.08 -9.27 0.11
N GLY A 107 32.90 -9.86 0.24
CA GLY A 107 31.65 -9.23 -0.19
C GLY A 107 30.50 -10.20 -0.36
N ALA A 108 29.46 -9.73 -1.04
CA ALA A 108 28.25 -10.49 -1.31
C ALA A 108 27.93 -10.56 -2.80
N LEU A 109 27.52 -11.73 -3.28
CA LEU A 109 26.98 -11.90 -4.63
C LEU A 109 25.73 -11.03 -4.82
N ALA A 110 25.70 -10.20 -5.85
CA ALA A 110 24.76 -9.08 -5.97
C ALA A 110 24.20 -8.85 -7.38
N PHE A 111 25.04 -8.97 -8.41
CA PHE A 111 24.70 -8.52 -9.76
C PHE A 111 24.91 -9.60 -10.80
N MET A 112 24.19 -9.49 -11.91
CA MET A 112 24.38 -10.27 -13.14
C MET A 112 24.66 -9.32 -14.31
N PRO A 113 25.44 -9.74 -15.31
CA PRO A 113 25.55 -9.04 -16.59
C PRO A 113 24.16 -8.82 -17.21
N ALA A 114 23.96 -7.65 -17.85
CA ALA A 114 22.69 -7.27 -18.47
C ALA A 114 22.30 -8.15 -19.68
N LEU A 115 23.29 -8.72 -20.36
CA LEU A 115 23.11 -9.66 -21.46
C LEU A 115 23.29 -11.07 -20.91
N PHE A 116 22.29 -11.95 -21.07
CA PHE A 116 22.30 -13.35 -20.61
C PHE A 116 23.49 -14.13 -21.21
N PRO A 117 24.65 -14.22 -20.53
CA PRO A 117 25.78 -14.95 -21.07
C PRO A 117 25.54 -16.44 -20.82
N LYS A 118 26.11 -17.32 -21.65
CA LYS A 118 26.27 -18.74 -21.25
C LYS A 118 27.11 -18.89 -19.98
N ASP A 119 27.96 -17.89 -19.73
CA ASP A 119 28.87 -17.84 -18.61
C ASP A 119 28.19 -17.34 -17.32
N THR A 120 28.46 -18.01 -16.21
CA THR A 120 28.03 -17.67 -14.84
C THR A 120 28.82 -16.51 -14.23
N ILE A 121 28.91 -15.42 -14.97
CA ILE A 121 29.58 -14.20 -14.52
C ILE A 121 28.65 -13.44 -13.57
N VAL A 122 29.19 -12.98 -12.45
CA VAL A 122 28.48 -12.24 -11.41
C VAL A 122 29.27 -11.02 -10.96
N GLY A 123 28.55 -10.03 -10.43
CA GLY A 123 29.12 -8.95 -9.65
C GLY A 123 28.93 -9.20 -8.15
N ILE A 124 29.98 -8.88 -7.39
CA ILE A 124 30.04 -8.97 -5.93
C ILE A 124 30.19 -7.55 -5.37
N THR A 125 29.33 -7.20 -4.42
CA THR A 125 29.41 -5.94 -3.67
C THR A 125 30.44 -6.05 -2.55
N PRO A 126 31.47 -5.20 -2.49
CA PRO A 126 32.55 -5.30 -1.50
C PRO A 126 32.06 -5.14 -0.05
N ILE A 127 32.57 -5.98 0.86
CA ILE A 127 32.09 -6.04 2.25
C ILE A 127 32.25 -4.72 3.02
N HIS A 128 33.33 -3.98 2.78
CA HIS A 128 33.59 -2.72 3.47
C HIS A 128 32.57 -1.64 3.10
N GLU A 129 32.05 -1.66 1.87
CA GLU A 129 30.99 -0.75 1.46
C GLU A 129 29.65 -1.12 2.10
N MET A 130 29.35 -2.42 2.18
CA MET A 130 28.15 -2.93 2.86
C MET A 130 28.15 -2.54 4.34
N LEU A 131 29.29 -2.68 5.03
CA LEU A 131 29.44 -2.28 6.42
C LEU A 131 29.25 -0.77 6.61
N ARG A 132 29.85 0.04 5.74
CA ARG A 132 29.70 1.51 5.75
C ARG A 132 28.24 1.95 5.61
N ASP A 133 27.48 1.34 4.70
CA ASP A 133 26.07 1.70 4.50
C ASP A 133 25.17 1.18 5.64
N ALA A 134 25.47 0.00 6.19
CA ALA A 134 24.78 -0.53 7.36
C ALA A 134 25.01 0.34 8.61
N GLU A 135 26.19 0.95 8.76
CA GLU A 135 26.47 1.91 9.84
C GLU A 135 25.67 3.21 9.68
N ARG A 136 25.54 3.73 8.45
CA ARG A 136 24.71 4.92 8.18
C ARG A 136 23.27 4.73 8.61
N ALA A 137 22.69 3.55 8.36
CA ALA A 137 21.32 3.20 8.79
C ALA A 137 21.15 3.20 10.32
N ARG A 138 22.23 3.05 11.11
CA ARG A 138 22.18 3.17 12.58
C ARG A 138 22.24 4.62 13.08
N SER A 139 22.81 5.53 12.28
CA SER A 139 23.07 6.91 12.71
C SER A 139 22.00 7.93 12.32
N THR A 140 21.09 7.59 11.40
CA THR A 140 20.06 8.53 10.91
C THR A 140 18.69 8.17 11.46
N THR A 141 18.11 9.03 12.29
CA THR A 141 16.67 9.07 12.54
C THR A 141 16.03 10.08 11.60
N GLY A 142 15.61 9.61 10.42
CA GLY A 142 14.75 10.36 9.50
C GLY A 142 15.48 11.22 8.47
N ALA A 143 15.38 10.84 7.20
CA ALA A 143 14.81 11.66 6.12
C ALA A 143 15.06 11.06 4.73
N SER A 144 13.99 11.10 3.93
CA SER A 144 13.84 10.97 2.46
C SER A 144 14.38 9.70 1.78
N ALA A 145 13.44 8.90 1.27
CA ALA A 145 13.66 8.05 0.11
C ALA A 145 14.05 8.93 -1.08
N GLN A 146 15.32 8.87 -1.49
CA GLN A 146 15.74 9.39 -2.79
C GLN A 146 15.42 8.34 -3.86
N HIS A 147 15.00 8.83 -5.03
CA HIS A 147 14.62 8.04 -6.19
C HIS A 147 15.61 6.92 -6.47
N ALA A 148 15.08 5.74 -6.84
CA ALA A 148 15.84 4.60 -7.33
C ALA A 148 16.85 5.06 -8.39
N VAL A 149 18.14 4.96 -8.06
CA VAL A 149 19.20 5.08 -9.07
C VAL A 149 19.15 3.78 -9.86
N HIS A 150 18.36 3.77 -10.95
CA HIS A 150 18.56 2.79 -11.99
C HIS A 150 19.92 3.08 -12.63
N GLY A 151 20.94 2.33 -12.21
CA GLY A 151 22.25 2.36 -12.85
C GLY A 151 22.09 1.96 -14.32
N ALA A 152 22.20 2.94 -15.22
CA ALA A 152 22.43 2.71 -16.64
C ALA A 152 23.88 2.21 -16.82
N GLY A 153 24.12 0.96 -16.42
CA GLY A 153 25.40 0.27 -16.54
C GLY A 153 25.23 -1.14 -17.10
N PRO A 154 26.32 -1.83 -17.46
CA PRO A 154 26.28 -3.16 -18.08
C PRO A 154 25.83 -4.29 -17.14
N PHE A 155 25.45 -3.97 -15.89
CA PHE A 155 25.04 -4.91 -14.86
C PHE A 155 23.65 -4.57 -14.34
N HIS A 156 22.87 -5.61 -14.05
CA HIS A 156 21.58 -5.51 -13.37
C HIS A 156 21.63 -6.26 -12.03
N HIS A 157 20.84 -5.79 -11.07
CA HIS A 157 20.69 -6.47 -9.79
C HIS A 157 20.14 -7.88 -10.02
N ILE A 158 20.63 -8.84 -9.24
CA ILE A 158 20.03 -10.17 -9.20
C ILE A 158 18.56 -10.01 -8.85
N LEU A 159 17.72 -10.65 -9.64
CA LEU A 159 16.30 -10.54 -9.45
C LEU A 159 15.92 -11.09 -8.07
N THR A 160 15.19 -10.29 -7.29
CA THR A 160 14.66 -10.73 -6.01
C THR A 160 13.34 -11.45 -6.25
N PRO A 161 13.24 -12.77 -5.99
CA PRO A 161 11.96 -13.47 -6.06
C PRO A 161 11.08 -12.95 -4.93
N LEU A 162 9.92 -12.43 -5.30
CA LEU A 162 8.86 -12.11 -4.37
C LEU A 162 7.97 -13.35 -4.30
N VAL A 163 8.22 -14.19 -3.30
CA VAL A 163 7.45 -15.42 -3.17
C VAL A 163 6.09 -15.09 -2.57
N VAL A 164 5.05 -15.50 -3.27
CA VAL A 164 3.66 -15.22 -2.94
C VAL A 164 2.92 -16.53 -2.75
N SER A 165 2.27 -16.68 -1.61
CA SER A 165 1.45 -17.87 -1.33
C SER A 165 -0.03 -17.59 -1.62
N ALA A 166 -0.74 -18.63 -2.09
CA ALA A 166 -2.20 -18.67 -2.19
C ALA A 166 -2.88 -17.61 -3.09
N VAL A 167 -2.19 -17.04 -4.09
CA VAL A 167 -2.79 -16.00 -4.96
C VAL A 167 -3.46 -16.51 -6.23
N ASP A 168 -4.53 -15.83 -6.63
CA ASP A 168 -5.16 -15.97 -7.95
C ASP A 168 -4.26 -15.41 -9.07
N ARG A 169 -4.44 -15.90 -10.31
CA ARG A 169 -3.66 -15.47 -11.48
C ARG A 169 -3.81 -13.98 -11.78
N GLN A 170 -4.99 -13.40 -11.58
CA GLN A 170 -5.20 -11.95 -11.80
C GLN A 170 -4.44 -11.13 -10.77
N VAL A 171 -4.39 -11.57 -9.51
CA VAL A 171 -3.57 -10.93 -8.47
C VAL A 171 -2.10 -10.99 -8.86
N LEU A 172 -1.62 -12.16 -9.31
CA LEU A 172 -0.23 -12.33 -9.74
C LEU A 172 0.12 -11.41 -10.92
N ALA A 173 -0.76 -11.28 -11.92
CA ALA A 173 -0.59 -10.37 -13.05
C ALA A 173 -0.56 -8.89 -12.61
N PHE A 174 -1.47 -8.49 -11.72
CA PHE A 174 -1.46 -7.15 -11.12
C PHE A 174 -0.13 -6.89 -10.40
N MET A 175 0.37 -7.84 -9.61
CA MET A 175 1.65 -7.72 -8.93
C MET A 175 2.82 -7.62 -9.90
N GLN A 176 2.85 -8.41 -10.98
CA GLN A 176 3.94 -8.38 -11.96
C GLN A 176 4.10 -6.99 -12.59
N ASP A 177 2.98 -6.33 -12.91
CA ASP A 177 2.96 -4.97 -13.42
C ASP A 177 3.49 -3.96 -12.37
N GLN A 178 2.96 -4.02 -11.14
CA GLN A 178 3.30 -3.06 -10.10
C GLN A 178 4.75 -3.17 -9.58
N PHE A 179 5.31 -4.38 -9.57
CA PHE A 179 6.68 -4.63 -9.07
C PHE A 179 7.76 -4.61 -10.15
N ALA A 180 7.39 -4.49 -11.44
CA ALA A 180 8.34 -4.45 -12.55
C ALA A 180 9.36 -3.30 -12.40
N ALA A 181 8.90 -2.13 -11.94
CA ALA A 181 9.77 -0.96 -11.73
C ALA A 181 10.88 -1.19 -10.70
N TRP A 182 10.71 -2.14 -9.77
CA TRP A 182 11.72 -2.50 -8.77
C TRP A 182 12.53 -3.75 -9.14
N ASN A 183 12.42 -4.24 -10.38
CA ASN A 183 13.10 -5.46 -10.86
C ASN A 183 12.84 -6.69 -9.95
N MET A 184 11.63 -6.78 -9.38
CA MET A 184 11.19 -7.92 -8.59
C MET A 184 10.30 -8.84 -9.43
N MET A 185 10.36 -10.14 -9.17
CA MET A 185 9.50 -11.12 -9.83
C MET A 185 8.58 -11.76 -8.81
N PRO A 186 7.28 -11.42 -8.83
CA PRO A 186 6.27 -12.22 -8.17
C PRO A 186 6.31 -13.64 -8.72
N VAL A 187 6.58 -14.61 -7.84
CA VAL A 187 6.54 -16.04 -8.15
C VAL A 187 5.58 -16.72 -7.18
N GLN A 188 4.75 -17.63 -7.69
CA GLN A 188 3.85 -18.40 -6.85
C GLN A 188 4.66 -19.42 -6.05
N GLY A 189 4.67 -19.27 -4.74
CA GLY A 189 5.23 -20.23 -3.80
C GLY A 189 4.26 -21.37 -3.51
N GLY A 190 4.75 -22.40 -2.83
CA GLY A 190 3.90 -23.47 -2.31
C GLY A 190 2.80 -22.90 -1.39
N SER A 191 1.60 -23.49 -1.43
CA SER A 191 0.39 -23.01 -0.74
C SER A 191 0.41 -23.17 0.79
N GLY A 192 1.59 -23.24 1.41
CA GLY A 192 1.74 -23.33 2.85
C GLY A 192 2.69 -22.24 3.33
N SER A 193 2.15 -21.27 4.08
CA SER A 193 2.94 -20.69 5.16
C SER A 193 3.40 -21.89 5.98
N TYR A 194 4.69 -22.23 5.93
CA TYR A 194 5.20 -23.30 6.79
C TYR A 194 4.98 -22.81 8.21
N ARG A 195 3.96 -23.36 8.89
CA ARG A 195 3.79 -23.12 10.31
C ARG A 195 5.08 -23.61 10.95
N ALA A 196 5.74 -22.73 11.69
CA ALA A 196 6.92 -23.05 12.49
C ALA A 196 6.67 -24.24 13.46
N ALA A 197 5.42 -24.70 13.59
CA ALA A 197 5.01 -25.88 14.33
C ALA A 197 5.36 -27.23 13.65
N ASP A 198 5.52 -27.31 12.32
CA ASP A 198 5.59 -28.62 11.63
C ASP A 198 7.01 -29.20 11.52
N LYS A 199 8.04 -28.37 11.68
CA LYS A 199 9.44 -28.81 11.89
C LYS A 199 10.12 -27.74 12.74
N GLN A 200 10.95 -28.16 13.70
CA GLN A 200 11.86 -27.28 14.43
C GLN A 200 12.91 -26.75 13.43
N LEU A 201 12.50 -25.77 12.63
CA LEU A 201 13.31 -25.15 11.60
C LEU A 201 14.39 -24.31 12.27
N ASP A 202 15.63 -24.43 11.79
CA ASP A 202 16.71 -23.59 12.26
C ASP A 202 16.43 -22.14 11.85
N THR A 203 16.09 -21.32 12.85
CA THR A 203 15.82 -19.90 12.69
C THR A 203 17.06 -19.05 12.96
N ASP A 204 18.21 -19.65 13.29
CA ASP A 204 19.44 -18.92 13.56
C ASP A 204 20.10 -18.48 12.25
N LEU A 205 19.98 -17.18 11.95
CA LEU A 205 20.53 -16.60 10.73
C LEU A 205 22.05 -16.47 10.82
N GLN A 206 22.79 -17.18 9.98
CA GLN A 206 24.24 -17.12 9.85
C GLN A 206 24.65 -16.68 8.44
N PRO A 207 25.89 -16.22 8.21
CA PRO A 207 26.39 -15.96 6.85
C PRO A 207 26.16 -17.17 5.91
N GLY A 208 25.36 -16.99 4.87
CA GLY A 208 24.92 -18.02 3.93
C GLY A 208 23.50 -18.55 4.15
N SER A 209 22.86 -18.27 5.30
CA SER A 209 21.47 -18.64 5.58
C SER A 209 20.50 -17.90 4.64
N ALA A 210 19.40 -18.56 4.27
CA ALA A 210 18.30 -17.92 3.57
C ALA A 210 17.52 -17.00 4.53
N VAL A 211 17.26 -15.77 4.09
CA VAL A 211 16.55 -14.73 4.85
C VAL A 211 15.43 -14.17 4.01
N GLY A 212 14.29 -13.92 4.65
CA GLY A 212 13.12 -13.33 4.03
C GLY A 212 12.80 -11.95 4.60
N VAL A 213 12.43 -11.02 3.72
CA VAL A 213 11.80 -9.73 4.07
C VAL A 213 10.30 -9.87 3.81
N GLN A 214 9.52 -9.98 4.87
CA GLN A 214 8.08 -10.27 4.76
C GLN A 214 7.26 -8.99 4.64
N LEU A 215 6.58 -8.82 3.51
CA LEU A 215 5.81 -7.61 3.18
C LEU A 215 4.33 -7.73 3.58
N ILE A 216 3.76 -8.93 3.46
CA ILE A 216 2.38 -9.27 3.86
C ILE A 216 2.44 -10.60 4.62
N ARG A 217 1.71 -10.70 5.73
CA ARG A 217 1.42 -11.96 6.44
C ARG A 217 -0.05 -12.03 6.85
N GLY A 218 -0.53 -13.24 7.15
CA GLY A 218 -1.94 -13.51 7.48
C GLY A 218 -2.55 -14.49 6.47
N ASP A 219 -3.75 -14.20 5.99
CA ASP A 219 -4.43 -15.03 4.96
C ASP A 219 -3.71 -15.08 3.61
N MET A 220 -2.76 -14.16 3.39
CA MET A 220 -1.80 -14.18 2.30
C MET A 220 -0.41 -13.94 2.89
N ALA A 221 0.61 -14.60 2.33
CA ALA A 221 1.99 -14.28 2.65
C ALA A 221 2.75 -13.87 1.39
N MET A 222 3.53 -12.80 1.53
CA MET A 222 4.36 -12.24 0.48
C MET A 222 5.73 -11.87 1.06
N SER A 223 6.81 -12.38 0.48
CA SER A 223 8.16 -12.12 1.01
C SER A 223 9.22 -12.09 -0.08
N GLY A 224 10.14 -11.13 0.01
CA GLY A 224 11.36 -11.13 -0.78
C GLY A 224 12.37 -12.08 -0.14
N ILE A 225 12.97 -12.98 -0.92
CA ILE A 225 13.93 -13.96 -0.40
C ILE A 225 15.34 -13.63 -0.91
N GLY A 226 16.31 -13.69 0.00
CA GLY A 226 17.73 -13.57 -0.30
C GLY A 226 18.58 -14.35 0.69
N THR A 227 19.83 -13.92 0.85
CA THR A 227 20.83 -14.61 1.68
C THR A 227 21.49 -13.62 2.65
N VAL A 228 21.82 -14.11 3.85
CA VAL A 228 22.58 -13.36 4.86
C VAL A 228 24.04 -13.29 4.46
N THR A 229 24.59 -12.08 4.37
CA THR A 229 26.00 -11.84 4.03
C THR A 229 26.87 -11.89 5.28
N TYR A 230 26.47 -11.15 6.32
CA TYR A 230 27.32 -10.91 7.48
C TYR A 230 26.48 -10.81 8.76
N ARG A 231 27.03 -11.32 9.86
CA ARG A 231 26.45 -11.22 11.20
C ARG A 231 27.49 -10.74 12.20
N ASN A 232 27.12 -9.71 12.97
CA ASN A 232 27.87 -9.30 14.15
C ASN A 232 26.91 -9.22 15.36
N GLY A 233 26.93 -10.26 16.19
CA GLY A 233 25.99 -10.41 17.30
C GLY A 233 24.54 -10.47 16.80
N LYS A 234 23.75 -9.45 17.14
CA LYS A 234 22.35 -9.30 16.69
C LYS A 234 22.20 -8.56 15.37
N HIS A 235 23.26 -7.95 14.86
CA HIS A 235 23.19 -7.18 13.61
C HIS A 235 23.44 -8.08 12.42
N ILE A 236 22.59 -7.95 11.41
CA ILE A 236 22.64 -8.70 10.17
C ILE A 236 22.79 -7.73 9.00
N ILE A 237 23.63 -8.11 8.05
CA ILE A 237 23.62 -7.56 6.69
C ILE A 237 23.22 -8.70 5.77
N ALA A 238 22.27 -8.44 4.89
CA ALA A 238 21.77 -9.40 3.93
C ALA A 238 21.59 -8.73 2.56
N PHE A 239 21.43 -9.57 1.55
CA PHE A 239 21.42 -9.18 0.14
C PHE A 239 22.76 -8.57 -0.27
N GLY A 240 22.96 -8.40 -1.58
CA GLY A 240 24.13 -7.71 -2.14
C GLY A 240 23.80 -6.37 -2.81
N HIS A 241 22.52 -5.99 -2.83
CA HIS A 241 21.98 -4.83 -3.53
C HIS A 241 20.72 -4.35 -2.79
N PRO A 242 20.22 -3.12 -3.06
CA PRO A 242 18.98 -2.65 -2.47
C PRO A 242 17.82 -3.59 -2.83
N MET A 243 16.90 -3.77 -1.89
CA MET A 243 15.63 -4.40 -2.19
C MET A 243 14.73 -3.42 -2.95
N PHE A 244 14.48 -2.24 -2.36
CA PHE A 244 13.72 -1.14 -2.96
C PHE A 244 14.50 0.18 -3.01
N PHE A 245 15.65 0.25 -2.31
CA PHE A 245 16.38 1.48 -2.03
C PHE A 245 15.53 2.48 -1.22
N ALA A 246 14.74 1.96 -0.28
CA ALA A 246 13.77 2.75 0.48
C ALA A 246 14.38 3.63 1.59
N GLY A 247 15.68 3.52 1.85
CA GLY A 247 16.28 4.23 2.96
C GLY A 247 15.92 3.56 4.28
N ASP A 248 15.50 4.35 5.27
CA ASP A 248 15.13 3.84 6.59
C ASP A 248 13.80 3.10 6.50
N VAL A 249 13.79 1.87 6.99
CA VAL A 249 12.63 0.97 6.87
C VAL A 249 12.35 0.28 8.19
N ASN A 250 11.15 -0.27 8.31
CA ASN A 250 10.77 -1.12 9.42
C ASN A 250 10.05 -2.34 8.85
N MET A 251 10.83 -3.32 8.37
CA MET A 251 10.29 -4.51 7.70
C MET A 251 10.59 -5.78 8.50
N PRO A 252 9.64 -6.72 8.62
CA PRO A 252 9.90 -7.99 9.28
C PRO A 252 11.02 -8.79 8.60
N MET A 253 11.99 -9.21 9.41
CA MET A 253 13.05 -10.15 9.02
C MET A 253 12.65 -11.55 9.47
N THR A 254 12.72 -12.51 8.56
CA THR A 254 12.37 -13.92 8.79
C THR A 254 13.54 -14.82 8.36
N SER A 255 13.65 -16.02 8.93
CA SER A 255 14.38 -17.10 8.27
C SER A 255 13.53 -17.65 7.11
N ALA A 256 14.14 -18.30 6.13
CA ALA A 256 13.43 -18.88 4.98
C ALA A 256 13.78 -20.36 4.78
N TYR A 257 12.77 -21.16 4.44
CA TYR A 257 12.92 -22.55 4.05
C TYR A 257 12.84 -22.65 2.53
N VAL A 258 13.90 -23.16 1.89
CA VAL A 258 13.95 -23.35 0.44
C VAL A 258 13.36 -24.71 0.09
N HIS A 259 12.21 -24.76 -0.58
CA HIS A 259 11.60 -26.02 -1.02
C HIS A 259 12.43 -26.64 -2.13
N VAL A 260 12.76 -25.85 -3.14
CA VAL A 260 13.49 -26.29 -4.33
C VAL A 260 14.13 -25.10 -5.04
N ALA A 261 15.29 -25.34 -5.63
CA ALA A 261 15.90 -24.46 -6.62
C ALA A 261 15.35 -24.82 -8.00
N VAL A 262 14.68 -23.87 -8.66
CA VAL A 262 14.04 -24.07 -9.97
C VAL A 262 14.94 -23.49 -11.05
N SER A 263 15.45 -24.36 -11.92
CA SER A 263 16.16 -23.97 -13.14
C SER A 263 15.16 -23.56 -14.23
N ASN A 264 15.37 -22.42 -14.88
CA ASN A 264 14.48 -21.90 -15.93
C ASN A 264 15.29 -21.20 -17.03
N TYR A 265 14.92 -21.40 -18.29
CA TYR A 265 15.56 -20.78 -19.45
C TYR A 265 15.56 -19.25 -19.44
N HIS A 266 14.60 -18.61 -18.75
CA HIS A 266 14.55 -17.16 -18.62
C HIS A 266 15.29 -16.68 -17.36
N LYS A 267 14.87 -17.13 -16.17
CA LYS A 267 15.47 -16.77 -14.88
C LYS A 267 15.27 -17.88 -13.86
N SER A 268 16.34 -18.53 -13.42
CA SER A 268 16.31 -19.53 -12.34
C SER A 268 16.09 -18.86 -10.98
N PHE A 269 15.42 -19.52 -10.03
CA PHE A 269 15.08 -18.92 -8.72
C PHE A 269 14.88 -19.96 -7.62
N LYS A 270 14.95 -19.52 -6.36
CA LYS A 270 14.57 -20.34 -5.19
C LYS A 270 13.08 -20.23 -4.92
N MET A 271 12.38 -21.35 -4.93
CA MET A 271 11.00 -21.44 -4.41
C MET A 271 11.09 -21.70 -2.90
N ALA A 272 10.74 -20.71 -2.10
CA ALA A 272 10.94 -20.74 -0.65
C ALA A 272 9.72 -20.20 0.12
N SER A 273 9.57 -20.59 1.37
CA SER A 273 8.60 -20.00 2.29
C SER A 273 9.31 -19.30 3.43
N SER A 274 8.85 -18.10 3.79
CA SER A 274 9.26 -17.43 5.02
C SER A 274 8.77 -18.21 6.25
N THR A 275 9.58 -18.17 7.31
CA THR A 275 9.28 -18.77 8.61
C THR A 275 8.79 -17.68 9.58
N ALA A 276 8.96 -17.89 10.89
CA ALA A 276 8.65 -16.89 11.90
C ALA A 276 9.53 -15.63 11.77
N VAL A 277 8.99 -14.51 12.23
CA VAL A 277 9.74 -13.24 12.34
C VAL A 277 10.82 -13.40 13.42
N VAL A 278 12.06 -13.18 13.04
CA VAL A 278 13.25 -13.28 13.90
C VAL A 278 13.87 -11.92 14.21
N GLY A 279 13.41 -10.84 13.56
CA GLY A 279 13.89 -9.48 13.82
C GLY A 279 13.28 -8.44 12.87
N THR A 280 13.95 -7.30 12.75
CA THR A 280 13.53 -6.17 11.92
C THR A 280 14.66 -5.71 11.00
N ILE A 281 14.35 -5.51 9.72
CA ILE A 281 15.20 -4.79 8.77
C ILE A 281 14.98 -3.29 9.00
N LEU A 282 16.09 -2.56 9.16
CA LEU A 282 16.12 -1.16 9.55
C LEU A 282 16.63 -0.24 8.43
N GLY A 283 17.42 -0.78 7.50
CA GLY A 283 17.94 -0.02 6.38
C GLY A 283 17.94 -0.81 5.08
N ASP A 284 17.50 -0.16 4.01
CA ASP A 284 17.57 -0.63 2.64
C ASP A 284 18.39 0.38 1.81
N ARG A 285 19.65 0.04 1.55
CA ARG A 285 20.68 0.93 1.00
C ARG A 285 21.28 0.33 -0.28
N LEU A 286 22.16 1.09 -0.93
CA LEU A 286 22.71 0.74 -2.25
C LEU A 286 23.49 -0.58 -2.26
N THR A 287 24.06 -0.97 -1.13
CA THR A 287 24.91 -2.16 -1.02
C THR A 287 24.22 -3.35 -0.35
N GLY A 288 22.93 -3.22 0.00
CA GLY A 288 22.18 -4.29 0.67
C GLY A 288 21.20 -3.79 1.73
N ILE A 289 20.64 -4.74 2.45
CA ILE A 289 19.76 -4.49 3.59
C ILE A 289 20.48 -4.78 4.91
N SER A 290 20.12 -4.06 5.96
CA SER A 290 20.66 -4.25 7.31
C SER A 290 19.56 -4.23 8.36
N GLY A 291 19.74 -5.04 9.41
CA GLY A 291 18.71 -5.21 10.42
C GLY A 291 19.24 -5.76 11.74
N GLN A 292 18.31 -5.94 12.68
CA GLN A 292 18.59 -6.41 14.03
C GLN A 292 17.68 -7.57 14.43
N LEU A 293 18.29 -8.66 14.89
CA LEU A 293 17.61 -9.83 15.44
C LEU A 293 16.94 -9.51 16.79
N GLY A 294 15.75 -10.07 17.00
CA GLY A 294 14.94 -9.94 18.21
C GLY A 294 14.19 -8.61 18.36
N MET A 295 14.39 -7.66 17.44
CA MET A 295 13.57 -6.44 17.38
C MET A 295 12.21 -6.78 16.74
N GLN A 296 11.12 -6.23 17.27
CA GLN A 296 9.79 -6.43 16.71
C GLN A 296 9.49 -5.32 15.68
N PRO A 297 9.01 -5.66 14.48
CA PRO A 297 8.62 -4.67 13.50
C PRO A 297 7.24 -4.07 13.83
N ARG A 298 7.01 -2.81 13.43
CA ARG A 298 5.68 -2.20 13.41
C ARG A 298 4.98 -2.62 12.12
N LEU A 299 3.75 -3.11 12.24
CA LEU A 299 2.94 -3.56 11.11
C LEU A 299 1.59 -2.84 11.11
N LEU A 300 1.06 -2.62 9.92
CA LEU A 300 -0.27 -2.07 9.70
C LEU A 300 -1.28 -3.24 9.60
N PRO A 301 -2.21 -3.38 10.56
CA PRO A 301 -3.24 -4.40 10.49
C PRO A 301 -4.31 -4.00 9.47
N LEU A 302 -4.69 -4.96 8.61
CA LEU A 302 -5.78 -4.87 7.65
C LEU A 302 -6.78 -6.01 7.90
N SER A 303 -8.04 -5.67 8.09
CA SER A 303 -9.15 -6.63 8.10
C SER A 303 -10.00 -6.44 6.86
N VAL A 304 -10.36 -7.53 6.18
CA VAL A 304 -11.27 -7.49 5.02
C VAL A 304 -12.42 -8.45 5.28
N SER A 305 -13.64 -7.93 5.32
CA SER A 305 -14.86 -8.74 5.43
C SER A 305 -15.60 -8.72 4.10
N ILE A 306 -16.05 -9.89 3.65
CA ILE A 306 -16.78 -10.05 2.40
C ILE A 306 -18.06 -10.81 2.69
N HIS A 307 -19.19 -10.16 2.42
CA HIS A 307 -20.52 -10.75 2.44
C HIS A 307 -20.96 -11.02 0.99
N SER A 308 -21.25 -12.29 0.66
CA SER A 308 -21.71 -12.70 -0.66
C SER A 308 -22.80 -13.77 -0.55
N ASP A 309 -23.97 -13.49 -1.13
CA ASP A 309 -25.10 -14.43 -1.14
C ASP A 309 -24.84 -15.66 -2.05
N SER A 310 -23.85 -15.58 -2.94
CA SER A 310 -23.50 -16.64 -3.92
C SER A 310 -22.51 -17.67 -3.41
N VAL A 311 -21.87 -17.44 -2.26
CA VAL A 311 -20.78 -18.27 -1.74
C VAL A 311 -21.15 -18.84 -0.37
N SER A 312 -20.71 -20.07 -0.06
CA SER A 312 -20.89 -20.67 1.26
C SER A 312 -19.53 -20.91 1.94
N PRO A 313 -19.34 -20.47 3.21
CA PRO A 313 -20.20 -19.53 3.95
C PRO A 313 -20.31 -18.17 3.25
N ALA A 314 -21.45 -17.51 3.48
CA ALA A 314 -21.77 -16.20 2.90
C ALA A 314 -20.84 -15.10 3.41
N ASP A 315 -20.37 -15.24 4.65
CA ASP A 315 -19.41 -14.32 5.26
C ASP A 315 -18.01 -14.92 5.23
N ARG A 316 -17.06 -14.15 4.70
CA ARG A 316 -15.63 -14.42 4.74
C ARG A 316 -14.90 -13.28 5.42
N HIS A 317 -14.02 -13.61 6.36
CA HIS A 317 -13.17 -12.64 7.04
C HIS A 317 -11.71 -12.97 6.80
N TYR A 318 -10.96 -11.98 6.34
CA TYR A 318 -9.54 -12.05 6.07
C TYR A 318 -8.80 -11.06 6.97
N HIS A 319 -7.64 -11.47 7.43
CA HIS A 319 -6.76 -10.73 8.32
C HIS A 319 -5.36 -10.71 7.72
N PHE A 320 -4.81 -9.51 7.62
CA PHE A 320 -3.46 -9.28 7.15
C PHE A 320 -2.72 -8.33 8.09
N GLU A 321 -1.42 -8.50 8.15
CA GLU A 321 -0.49 -7.52 8.72
C GLU A 321 0.52 -7.16 7.63
N LEU A 322 0.63 -5.87 7.37
CA LEU A 322 1.36 -5.30 6.24
C LEU A 322 2.54 -4.49 6.76
N VAL A 323 3.61 -4.41 5.98
CA VAL A 323 4.68 -3.44 6.27
C VAL A 323 4.08 -2.04 6.38
N ASP A 324 4.34 -1.40 7.51
CA ASP A 324 3.90 -0.02 7.79
C ASP A 324 4.95 0.95 7.22
N HIS A 325 4.70 1.40 5.99
CA HIS A 325 5.59 2.29 5.27
C HIS A 325 4.81 3.09 4.24
N ARG A 326 5.02 4.42 4.25
CA ARG A 326 4.28 5.38 3.44
C ARG A 326 4.17 5.03 1.95
N ILE A 327 5.25 4.50 1.36
CA ILE A 327 5.29 4.11 -0.06
C ILE A 327 4.67 2.72 -0.30
N PHE A 328 4.79 1.79 0.65
CA PHE A 328 4.44 0.39 0.41
C PHE A 328 3.02 0.05 0.86
N SER A 329 2.59 0.51 2.03
CA SER A 329 1.26 0.19 2.59
C SER A 329 0.11 0.44 1.61
N PRO A 330 0.08 1.55 0.81
CA PRO A 330 -0.93 1.76 -0.23
C PRO A 330 -1.01 0.61 -1.24
N LEU A 331 0.13 0.16 -1.77
CA LEU A 331 0.17 -0.95 -2.73
C LEU A 331 -0.20 -2.29 -2.06
N LEU A 332 0.35 -2.56 -0.88
CA LEU A 332 0.16 -3.82 -0.17
C LEU A 332 -1.30 -4.06 0.23
N ILE A 333 -1.99 -3.00 0.69
CA ILE A 333 -3.43 -3.06 1.02
C ILE A 333 -4.26 -3.43 -0.21
N LYS A 334 -3.96 -2.82 -1.37
CA LYS A 334 -4.66 -3.12 -2.63
C LYS A 334 -4.44 -4.56 -3.08
N ILE A 335 -3.22 -5.10 -2.94
CA ILE A 335 -2.91 -6.50 -3.25
C ILE A 335 -3.72 -7.44 -2.34
N ALA A 336 -3.73 -7.19 -1.02
CA ALA A 336 -4.45 -8.01 -0.05
C ALA A 336 -5.98 -7.94 -0.24
N GLY A 337 -6.52 -6.74 -0.51
CA GLY A 337 -7.94 -6.54 -0.79
C GLY A 337 -8.38 -7.26 -2.08
N LEU A 338 -7.60 -7.12 -3.16
CA LEU A 338 -7.87 -7.83 -4.42
C LEU A 338 -7.77 -9.35 -4.27
N HIS A 339 -6.79 -9.83 -3.51
CA HIS A 339 -6.69 -11.24 -3.18
C HIS A 339 -7.91 -11.75 -2.41
N SER A 340 -8.37 -11.02 -1.40
CA SER A 340 -9.56 -11.37 -0.60
C SER A 340 -10.81 -11.47 -1.49
N LEU A 341 -11.00 -10.47 -2.36
CA LEU A 341 -12.13 -10.41 -3.29
C LEU A 341 -12.14 -11.58 -4.28
N LEU A 342 -11.02 -11.80 -4.99
CA LEU A 342 -10.93 -12.85 -6.02
C LEU A 342 -10.90 -14.28 -5.43
N THR A 343 -10.49 -14.43 -4.18
CA THR A 343 -10.54 -15.72 -3.48
C THR A 343 -11.97 -16.07 -3.06
N THR A 344 -12.80 -15.06 -2.75
CA THR A 344 -14.21 -15.25 -2.39
C THR A 344 -15.09 -15.42 -3.63
N GLU A 345 -15.06 -14.45 -4.55
CA GLU A 345 -15.87 -14.42 -5.76
C GLU A 345 -14.96 -14.43 -6.99
N LYS A 346 -15.03 -15.51 -7.77
CA LYS A 346 -14.31 -15.59 -9.04
C LYS A 346 -15.06 -14.71 -10.03
N GLY A 347 -14.48 -13.56 -10.39
CA GLY A 347 -15.09 -12.46 -11.17
C GLY A 347 -15.56 -12.80 -12.59
N LEU A 348 -16.43 -13.78 -12.75
CA LEU A 348 -17.15 -14.13 -13.96
C LEU A 348 -18.61 -13.73 -13.78
N GLY A 349 -19.03 -12.64 -14.42
CA GLY A 349 -20.42 -12.20 -14.43
C GLY A 349 -20.61 -10.73 -14.09
N GLU A 350 -21.86 -10.29 -14.11
CA GLU A 350 -22.26 -8.96 -13.65
C GLU A 350 -22.21 -8.90 -12.13
N LEU A 351 -21.33 -8.07 -11.59
CA LEU A 351 -21.12 -7.92 -10.16
C LEU A 351 -21.38 -6.48 -9.74
N THR A 352 -22.04 -6.33 -8.60
CA THR A 352 -22.13 -5.10 -7.86
C THR A 352 -21.46 -5.28 -6.51
N ILE A 353 -20.56 -4.37 -6.14
CA ILE A 353 -19.79 -4.37 -4.90
C ILE A 353 -20.05 -3.05 -4.18
N GLN A 354 -20.67 -3.13 -3.01
CA GLN A 354 -20.69 -2.01 -2.06
C GLN A 354 -19.49 -2.14 -1.14
N THR A 355 -18.78 -1.05 -0.90
CA THR A 355 -17.58 -1.03 -0.05
C THR A 355 -17.73 -0.01 1.06
N ARG A 356 -17.23 -0.35 2.24
CA ARG A 356 -17.02 0.58 3.36
C ARG A 356 -15.57 0.44 3.83
N LEU A 357 -14.78 1.48 3.59
CA LEU A 357 -13.43 1.61 4.10
C LEU A 357 -13.47 2.37 5.43
N THR A 358 -12.84 1.81 6.46
CA THR A 358 -12.58 2.48 7.74
C THR A 358 -11.09 2.55 7.99
N VAL A 359 -10.58 3.74 8.29
CA VAL A 359 -9.18 4.00 8.67
C VAL A 359 -9.15 4.55 10.07
N ASP A 360 -8.55 3.81 10.99
CA ASP A 360 -8.41 4.19 12.40
C ASP A 360 -7.05 4.83 12.66
N PHE A 361 -7.05 5.83 13.53
CA PHE A 361 -5.85 6.51 14.03
C PHE A 361 -5.72 6.28 15.55
N ASP A 362 -4.57 6.61 16.14
CA ASP A 362 -4.37 6.56 17.59
C ASP A 362 -5.07 7.73 18.30
N ASP A 363 -4.82 8.97 17.84
CA ASP A 363 -5.28 10.21 18.50
C ASP A 363 -6.24 11.06 17.64
N ALA A 364 -6.98 10.44 16.70
CA ALA A 364 -7.94 11.14 15.84
C ALA A 364 -9.19 10.30 15.52
N PRO A 365 -10.34 10.92 15.20
CA PRO A 365 -11.54 10.21 14.74
C PRO A 365 -11.27 9.38 13.49
N SER A 366 -11.86 8.19 13.42
CA SER A 366 -11.74 7.30 12.26
C SER A 366 -12.33 7.95 11.00
N LEU A 367 -11.65 7.76 9.87
CA LEU A 367 -12.18 8.10 8.55
C LEU A 367 -13.02 6.93 8.06
N THR A 368 -14.27 7.17 7.67
CA THR A 368 -15.13 6.16 7.04
C THR A 368 -15.64 6.67 5.72
N THR A 369 -15.42 5.89 4.65
CA THR A 369 -15.88 6.21 3.31
C THR A 369 -16.60 5.02 2.69
N GLU A 370 -17.70 5.30 2.00
CA GLU A 370 -18.47 4.29 1.28
C GLU A 370 -18.45 4.55 -0.21
N ASP A 371 -18.35 3.50 -1.00
CA ASP A 371 -18.41 3.59 -2.45
C ASP A 371 -19.11 2.36 -3.04
N TYR A 372 -19.61 2.51 -4.26
CA TYR A 372 -20.44 1.51 -4.93
C TYR A 372 -19.92 1.25 -6.33
N PHE A 373 -19.67 -0.01 -6.68
CA PHE A 373 -19.07 -0.38 -7.95
C PHE A 373 -19.98 -1.38 -8.65
N SER A 374 -20.52 -1.04 -9.81
CA SER A 374 -21.36 -1.92 -10.61
C SER A 374 -20.98 -1.77 -12.08
N GLY A 375 -20.66 -2.86 -12.77
CA GLY A 375 -20.28 -2.79 -14.18
C GLY A 375 -19.19 -3.77 -14.61
N SER A 376 -18.71 -3.54 -15.82
CA SER A 376 -17.48 -4.14 -16.35
C SER A 376 -16.20 -3.59 -15.70
N SER A 377 -16.32 -2.63 -14.77
CA SER A 377 -15.25 -2.25 -13.85
C SER A 377 -15.00 -3.43 -12.91
N GLY A 378 -14.19 -4.38 -13.40
CA GLY A 378 -13.93 -5.63 -12.72
C GLY A 378 -13.32 -5.44 -11.32
N PRO A 379 -13.11 -6.55 -10.59
CA PRO A 379 -12.61 -6.57 -9.20
C PRO A 379 -11.44 -5.61 -8.91
N VAL A 380 -10.51 -5.45 -9.87
CA VAL A 380 -9.39 -4.51 -9.77
C VAL A 380 -9.86 -3.06 -9.59
N SER A 381 -10.78 -2.58 -10.42
CA SER A 381 -11.25 -1.18 -10.35
C SER A 381 -11.98 -0.87 -9.04
N ALA A 382 -12.77 -1.83 -8.53
CA ALA A 382 -13.46 -1.68 -7.25
C ALA A 382 -12.46 -1.55 -6.10
N ILE A 383 -11.41 -2.37 -6.07
CA ILE A 383 -10.35 -2.29 -5.04
C ILE A 383 -9.55 -0.98 -5.16
N LEU A 384 -9.22 -0.54 -6.38
CA LEU A 384 -8.55 0.75 -6.59
C LEU A 384 -9.40 1.91 -6.08
N GLY A 385 -10.71 1.91 -6.37
CA GLY A 385 -11.63 2.94 -5.90
C GLY A 385 -11.84 2.92 -4.39
N ALA A 386 -12.06 1.74 -3.81
CA ALA A 386 -12.30 1.56 -2.38
C ALA A 386 -11.14 2.07 -1.52
N PHE A 387 -9.89 1.89 -1.95
CA PHE A 387 -8.71 2.36 -1.23
C PHE A 387 -8.20 3.73 -1.70
N ALA A 388 -8.86 4.40 -2.65
CA ALA A 388 -8.45 5.73 -3.10
C ALA A 388 -8.36 6.78 -1.95
N PRO A 389 -9.27 6.81 -0.95
CA PRO A 389 -9.13 7.70 0.20
C PRO A 389 -7.88 7.41 1.03
N PHE A 390 -7.53 6.13 1.21
CA PHE A 390 -6.30 5.73 1.89
C PHE A 390 -5.05 6.16 1.10
N ASP A 391 -5.06 5.99 -0.23
CA ASP A 391 -3.98 6.45 -1.11
C ASP A 391 -3.77 7.97 -1.00
N MET A 392 -4.86 8.75 -0.95
CA MET A 392 -4.80 10.21 -0.77
C MET A 392 -4.25 10.62 0.59
N LEU A 393 -4.60 9.90 1.66
CA LEU A 393 -4.05 10.12 2.99
C LEU A 393 -2.55 9.82 3.04
N MET A 394 -2.11 8.65 2.60
CA MET A 394 -0.70 8.26 2.72
C MET A 394 0.23 9.07 1.80
N ASN A 395 -0.26 9.50 0.64
CA ASN A 395 0.54 10.26 -0.33
C ASN A 395 0.40 11.78 -0.19
N ASN A 396 -0.24 12.28 0.89
CA ASN A 396 -0.46 13.71 1.10
C ASN A 396 0.87 14.51 1.24
N GLN A 397 0.88 15.79 0.86
CA GLN A 397 2.07 16.66 0.91
C GLN A 397 2.13 17.53 2.18
N LEU A 398 1.25 17.30 3.16
CA LEU A 398 1.07 18.14 4.35
C LEU A 398 1.92 17.61 5.50
N GLU A 399 1.58 16.43 6.01
CA GLU A 399 2.29 15.78 7.12
C GLU A 399 2.17 14.25 7.03
N SER A 400 3.04 13.54 7.77
CA SER A 400 2.94 12.08 7.87
C SER A 400 1.71 11.69 8.69
N VAL A 401 1.02 10.63 8.27
CA VAL A 401 -0.18 10.13 8.95
C VAL A 401 0.12 8.76 9.52
N ASP A 402 0.04 8.63 10.84
CA ASP A 402 0.15 7.35 11.54
C ASP A 402 -1.21 6.66 11.57
N VAL A 403 -1.31 5.52 10.90
CA VAL A 403 -2.53 4.70 10.85
C VAL A 403 -2.39 3.54 11.82
N ARG A 404 -3.40 3.35 12.68
CA ARG A 404 -3.45 2.25 13.66
C ARG A 404 -3.98 0.97 13.04
N ARG A 405 -5.00 1.08 12.19
CA ARG A 405 -5.68 -0.07 11.55
C ARG A 405 -6.47 0.36 10.33
N VAL A 406 -6.59 -0.53 9.35
CA VAL A 406 -7.50 -0.38 8.20
C VAL A 406 -8.50 -1.52 8.18
N SER A 407 -9.75 -1.24 7.79
CA SER A 407 -10.78 -2.26 7.58
C SER A 407 -11.56 -1.97 6.32
N LEU A 408 -11.83 -3.02 5.54
CA LEU A 408 -12.65 -2.95 4.34
C LEU A 408 -13.77 -3.98 4.46
N ASP A 409 -15.01 -3.51 4.50
CA ASP A 409 -16.20 -4.35 4.40
C ASP A 409 -16.74 -4.27 2.97
N MET A 410 -17.08 -5.42 2.39
CA MET A 410 -17.61 -5.54 1.03
C MET A 410 -18.90 -6.37 1.03
N ASP A 411 -19.97 -5.84 0.42
CA ASP A 411 -21.21 -6.57 0.13
C ASP A 411 -21.30 -6.80 -1.38
N LEU A 412 -21.34 -8.07 -1.78
CA LEU A 412 -21.35 -8.51 -3.17
C LEU A 412 -22.73 -8.98 -3.58
N LYS A 413 -23.20 -8.47 -4.73
CA LYS A 413 -24.43 -8.90 -5.38
C LYS A 413 -24.14 -9.29 -6.83
N ASN A 414 -24.49 -10.52 -7.20
CA ASN A 414 -24.36 -11.05 -8.57
C ASN A 414 -25.48 -10.54 -9.49
N ALA A 415 -25.53 -9.22 -9.69
CA ALA A 415 -26.40 -8.56 -10.64
C ALA A 415 -25.81 -7.20 -11.02
N LEU A 416 -26.00 -6.75 -12.26
CA LEU A 416 -25.72 -5.37 -12.62
C LEU A 416 -26.78 -4.45 -12.03
N ARG A 417 -26.35 -3.46 -11.24
CA ARG A 417 -27.23 -2.44 -10.67
C ARG A 417 -26.70 -1.05 -11.05
N THR A 418 -26.96 -0.64 -12.28
CA THR A 418 -26.66 0.71 -12.78
C THR A 418 -27.94 1.43 -13.18
N ALA A 419 -27.95 2.77 -13.11
CA ALA A 419 -29.04 3.59 -13.60
C ALA A 419 -28.55 4.95 -14.12
N GLU A 420 -29.15 5.42 -15.23
CA GLU A 420 -28.87 6.74 -15.79
C GLU A 420 -29.94 7.75 -15.36
N ILE A 421 -29.53 8.97 -15.00
CA ILE A 421 -30.45 10.10 -14.77
C ILE A 421 -30.90 10.64 -16.13
N THR A 422 -32.16 10.42 -16.49
CA THR A 422 -32.72 10.83 -17.80
C THR A 422 -33.65 12.04 -17.71
N GLY A 423 -34.13 12.39 -16.51
CA GLY A 423 -35.10 13.47 -16.36
C GLY A 423 -35.18 14.04 -14.95
N LEU A 424 -35.66 15.29 -14.89
CA LEU A 424 -35.90 16.03 -13.66
C LEU A 424 -37.14 16.90 -13.85
N ARG A 425 -38.09 16.82 -12.92
CA ARG A 425 -39.32 17.61 -12.93
C ARG A 425 -39.71 18.09 -11.53
N VAL A 426 -40.36 19.24 -11.48
CA VAL A 426 -41.04 19.78 -10.28
C VAL A 426 -42.48 20.13 -10.67
N ARG A 427 -43.33 20.41 -9.67
CA ARG A 427 -44.73 20.82 -9.91
C ARG A 427 -44.83 22.18 -10.57
N ASN A 428 -44.09 23.17 -10.06
CA ASN A 428 -44.09 24.56 -10.50
C ASN A 428 -42.66 25.03 -10.72
N ASN A 429 -42.41 25.73 -11.83
CA ASN A 429 -41.08 26.28 -12.13
C ASN A 429 -40.87 27.68 -11.55
N ILE A 430 -41.92 28.27 -10.95
CA ILE A 430 -41.85 29.50 -10.16
C ILE A 430 -41.91 29.09 -8.69
N VAL A 431 -40.91 29.51 -7.91
CA VAL A 431 -40.75 29.13 -6.51
C VAL A 431 -40.56 30.37 -5.62
N HIS A 432 -40.82 30.25 -4.34
CA HIS A 432 -40.70 31.35 -3.37
C HIS A 432 -39.67 31.01 -2.27
N PRO A 433 -38.99 32.01 -1.68
CA PRO A 433 -38.14 31.78 -0.51
C PRO A 433 -38.91 31.08 0.62
N GLY A 434 -38.31 30.07 1.24
CA GLY A 434 -38.94 29.23 2.26
C GLY A 434 -39.88 28.13 1.72
N GLU A 435 -40.16 28.09 0.41
CA GLU A 435 -41.00 27.05 -0.20
C GLU A 435 -40.31 25.68 -0.19
N GLU A 436 -41.06 24.62 0.10
CA GLU A 436 -40.60 23.25 -0.13
C GLU A 436 -41.00 22.79 -1.54
N ILE A 437 -39.99 22.35 -2.31
CA ILE A 437 -40.19 21.75 -3.62
C ILE A 437 -39.96 20.24 -3.56
N ASP A 438 -40.89 19.48 -4.12
CA ASP A 438 -40.73 18.05 -4.38
C ASP A 438 -40.19 17.88 -5.81
N ALA A 439 -38.92 17.50 -5.92
CA ALA A 439 -38.25 17.24 -7.19
C ALA A 439 -38.29 15.74 -7.51
N THR A 440 -38.90 15.38 -8.63
CA THR A 440 -38.92 14.01 -9.13
C THR A 440 -37.81 13.81 -10.15
N VAL A 441 -36.91 12.88 -9.86
CA VAL A 441 -35.81 12.47 -10.74
C VAL A 441 -36.21 11.16 -11.42
N THR A 442 -36.07 11.12 -12.73
CA THR A 442 -36.28 9.91 -13.54
C THR A 442 -34.96 9.19 -13.71
N LEU A 443 -34.93 7.92 -13.33
CA LEU A 443 -33.80 7.02 -13.49
C LEU A 443 -34.18 5.92 -14.49
N ASN A 444 -33.26 5.62 -15.41
CA ASN A 444 -33.37 4.52 -16.36
C ASN A 444 -32.37 3.41 -15.97
N PRO A 445 -32.79 2.38 -15.22
CA PRO A 445 -31.89 1.30 -14.79
C PRO A 445 -31.61 0.33 -15.94
N TYR A 446 -30.42 -0.27 -15.94
CA TYR A 446 -30.05 -1.24 -16.96
C TYR A 446 -30.97 -2.46 -16.93
N ASN A 447 -31.51 -2.85 -18.10
CA ASN A 447 -32.42 -3.98 -18.29
C ASN A 447 -33.65 -3.99 -17.36
N ARG A 448 -34.13 -2.82 -16.93
CA ARG A 448 -35.35 -2.69 -16.12
C ARG A 448 -36.20 -1.53 -16.63
N ASN A 449 -37.43 -1.46 -16.12
CA ASN A 449 -38.31 -0.34 -16.41
C ASN A 449 -37.80 0.94 -15.73
N GLU A 450 -38.09 2.07 -16.38
CA GLU A 450 -37.88 3.40 -15.81
C GLU A 450 -38.46 3.48 -14.38
N MET A 451 -37.72 4.11 -13.48
CA MET A 451 -38.15 4.36 -12.11
C MET A 451 -38.02 5.83 -11.76
N GLN A 452 -38.81 6.28 -10.78
CA GLN A 452 -38.78 7.66 -10.32
C GLN A 452 -38.48 7.71 -8.83
N ILE A 453 -37.60 8.62 -8.44
CA ILE A 453 -37.32 8.94 -7.04
C ILE A 453 -37.71 10.40 -6.79
N THR A 454 -38.15 10.71 -5.57
CA THR A 454 -38.51 12.09 -5.20
C THR A 454 -37.62 12.56 -4.07
N GLY A 455 -37.04 13.75 -4.23
CA GLY A 455 -36.29 14.43 -3.19
C GLY A 455 -36.92 15.77 -2.88
N ARG A 456 -37.10 16.03 -1.58
CA ARG A 456 -37.57 17.31 -1.09
C ARG A 456 -36.41 18.26 -0.85
N LEU A 457 -36.53 19.50 -1.33
CA LEU A 457 -35.61 20.60 -1.09
C LEU A 457 -36.40 21.81 -0.60
N THR A 458 -35.84 22.53 0.37
CA THR A 458 -36.38 23.82 0.82
C THR A 458 -35.59 24.92 0.13
N ILE A 459 -36.28 25.88 -0.51
CA ILE A 459 -35.65 27.11 -1.00
C ILE A 459 -35.25 27.94 0.23
N PRO A 460 -33.97 28.30 0.42
CA PRO A 460 -33.57 29.13 1.56
C PRO A 460 -34.31 30.47 1.60
N GLU A 461 -34.57 31.01 2.79
CA GLU A 461 -35.22 32.32 2.94
C GLU A 461 -34.39 33.45 2.34
N GLU A 462 -33.06 33.29 2.29
CA GLU A 462 -32.11 34.25 1.73
C GLU A 462 -31.95 34.13 0.20
N ALA A 463 -32.73 33.25 -0.46
CA ALA A 463 -32.67 33.09 -1.91
C ALA A 463 -33.07 34.38 -2.62
N HIS A 464 -32.20 34.90 -3.49
CA HIS A 464 -32.49 36.12 -4.23
C HIS A 464 -33.48 35.87 -5.38
N GLN A 465 -34.34 36.85 -5.65
CA GLN A 465 -35.21 36.89 -6.82
C GLN A 465 -34.39 36.74 -8.11
N GLY A 466 -34.86 35.92 -9.04
CA GLY A 466 -34.19 35.70 -10.33
C GLY A 466 -34.07 34.23 -10.74
N PRO A 467 -33.24 33.94 -11.75
CA PRO A 467 -33.04 32.58 -12.24
C PRO A 467 -32.33 31.71 -11.20
N LEU A 468 -32.85 30.50 -11.03
CA LEU A 468 -32.31 29.46 -10.17
C LEU A 468 -32.23 28.16 -10.97
N GLN A 469 -31.20 27.35 -10.79
CA GLN A 469 -31.08 26.08 -11.47
C GLN A 469 -31.18 24.94 -10.46
N LEU A 470 -32.12 24.03 -10.68
CA LEU A 470 -32.18 22.76 -9.96
C LEU A 470 -31.40 21.71 -10.76
N PHE A 471 -30.41 21.11 -10.13
CA PHE A 471 -29.64 20.02 -10.68
C PHE A 471 -30.04 18.71 -9.99
N ALA A 472 -30.04 17.63 -10.77
CA ALA A 472 -30.04 16.25 -10.30
C ALA A 472 -28.89 15.55 -11.01
N CYS A 473 -27.73 15.45 -10.34
CA CYS A 473 -26.54 14.84 -10.92
C CYS A 473 -26.07 13.63 -10.10
N ASP A 474 -25.31 12.74 -10.74
CA ASP A 474 -24.52 11.74 -10.04
C ASP A 474 -23.39 12.36 -9.20
N ALA A 475 -22.75 11.53 -8.36
CA ALA A 475 -21.66 11.94 -7.46
C ALA A 475 -20.43 12.52 -8.17
N THR A 476 -20.05 11.97 -9.33
CA THR A 476 -18.87 12.36 -10.11
C THR A 476 -19.09 13.73 -10.73
N MET A 477 -20.22 13.92 -11.42
CA MET A 477 -20.59 15.20 -12.01
C MET A 477 -20.79 16.28 -10.94
N THR A 478 -21.41 15.95 -9.81
CA THR A 478 -21.54 16.86 -8.67
C THR A 478 -20.19 17.31 -8.13
N SER A 479 -19.27 16.36 -7.90
CA SER A 479 -17.92 16.66 -7.41
C SER A 479 -17.12 17.49 -8.41
N HIS A 480 -17.26 17.20 -9.70
CA HIS A 480 -16.65 17.99 -10.77
C HIS A 480 -17.18 19.42 -10.78
N PHE A 481 -18.50 19.60 -10.66
CA PHE A 481 -19.16 20.90 -10.59
C PHE A 481 -18.68 21.72 -9.38
N ASP A 482 -18.60 21.13 -8.19
CA ASP A 482 -18.07 21.81 -7.01
C ASP A 482 -16.61 22.24 -7.23
N ARG A 483 -15.78 21.37 -7.84
CA ARG A 483 -14.37 21.65 -8.08
C ARG A 483 -14.16 22.80 -9.07
N THR A 484 -14.94 22.88 -10.15
CA THR A 484 -14.81 23.99 -11.12
C THR A 484 -15.29 25.31 -10.54
N ARG A 485 -16.37 25.28 -9.75
CA ARG A 485 -16.96 26.46 -9.11
C ARG A 485 -16.12 27.02 -7.98
N ALA A 486 -15.56 26.16 -7.13
CA ALA A 486 -14.91 26.51 -5.87
C ALA A 486 -13.55 25.81 -5.72
N GLN A 487 -12.64 26.02 -6.68
CA GLN A 487 -11.34 25.34 -6.76
C GLN A 487 -10.54 25.38 -5.44
N ALA A 488 -10.48 26.52 -4.77
CA ALA A 488 -9.72 26.70 -3.53
C ALA A 488 -10.19 25.80 -2.37
N LYS A 489 -11.44 25.29 -2.40
CA LYS A 489 -12.00 24.36 -1.40
C LYS A 489 -11.36 22.96 -1.46
N PHE A 490 -10.80 22.58 -2.61
CA PHE A 490 -10.25 21.25 -2.88
C PHE A 490 -8.73 21.15 -2.66
N PHE A 491 -8.10 22.19 -2.11
CA PHE A 491 -6.69 22.20 -1.73
C PHE A 491 -6.57 22.25 -0.19
N PRO A 492 -6.69 21.10 0.50
CA PRO A 492 -6.60 21.05 1.95
C PRO A 492 -5.22 21.56 2.40
N ARG A 493 -5.20 22.25 3.54
CA ARG A 493 -4.00 22.85 4.14
C ARG A 493 -3.50 22.08 5.36
N THR A 494 -4.36 21.28 5.97
CA THR A 494 -4.02 20.38 7.08
C THR A 494 -4.56 18.98 6.81
N VAL A 495 -4.04 17.97 7.51
CA VAL A 495 -4.55 16.61 7.37
C VAL A 495 -5.97 16.48 7.90
N GLU A 496 -6.38 17.27 8.89
CA GLU A 496 -7.77 17.33 9.36
C GLU A 496 -8.69 17.79 8.23
N GLN A 497 -8.33 18.84 7.50
CA GLN A 497 -9.09 19.29 6.35
C GLN A 497 -9.12 18.22 5.25
N LEU A 498 -8.03 17.50 5.02
CA LEU A 498 -8.01 16.38 4.07
C LEU A 498 -8.97 15.26 4.53
N LYS A 499 -8.93 14.87 5.81
CA LYS A 499 -9.82 13.86 6.40
C LYS A 499 -11.29 14.27 6.27
N GLU A 500 -11.63 15.52 6.59
CA GLU A 500 -12.98 16.07 6.40
C GLU A 500 -13.43 15.97 4.94
N ARG A 501 -12.58 16.35 3.98
CA ARG A 501 -12.91 16.27 2.55
C ARG A 501 -13.08 14.84 2.06
N LEU A 502 -12.31 13.89 2.60
CA LEU A 502 -12.46 12.47 2.28
C LEU A 502 -13.74 11.90 2.89
N GLN A 503 -14.10 12.31 4.10
CA GLN A 503 -15.35 11.91 4.77
C GLN A 503 -16.60 12.44 4.03
N GLU A 504 -16.50 13.64 3.44
CA GLU A 504 -17.57 14.27 2.65
C GLU A 504 -17.70 13.71 1.22
N ARG A 505 -16.87 12.74 0.83
CA ARG A 505 -16.90 12.16 -0.51
C ARG A 505 -18.26 11.52 -0.80
N LEU A 506 -18.80 11.83 -1.97
CA LEU A 506 -20.07 11.30 -2.44
C LEU A 506 -19.88 9.87 -2.98
N SER A 507 -20.71 8.94 -2.51
CA SER A 507 -20.79 7.59 -3.07
C SER A 507 -21.46 7.59 -4.44
N THR A 508 -20.97 6.77 -5.37
CA THR A 508 -21.46 6.67 -6.75
C THR A 508 -22.92 6.20 -6.87
N ASN A 509 -23.50 5.62 -5.81
CA ASN A 509 -24.92 5.24 -5.78
C ASN A 509 -25.87 6.38 -5.37
N THR A 510 -25.36 7.60 -5.24
CA THR A 510 -26.12 8.75 -4.74
C THR A 510 -26.52 9.70 -5.86
N VAL A 511 -27.81 10.05 -5.91
CA VAL A 511 -28.29 11.21 -6.68
C VAL A 511 -28.19 12.44 -5.79
N VAL A 512 -27.52 13.49 -6.28
CA VAL A 512 -27.43 14.76 -5.57
C VAL A 512 -28.35 15.76 -6.25
N LEU A 513 -29.37 16.17 -5.50
CA LEU A 513 -30.18 17.32 -5.84
C LEU A 513 -29.54 18.57 -5.27
N PHE A 514 -29.36 19.61 -6.07
CA PHE A 514 -28.87 20.89 -5.55
C PHE A 514 -29.42 22.09 -6.31
N LEU A 515 -29.60 23.18 -5.56
CA LEU A 515 -30.03 24.48 -6.08
C LEU A 515 -28.82 25.36 -6.29
N PHE A 516 -28.62 25.81 -7.53
CA PHE A 516 -27.50 26.64 -7.93
C PHE A 516 -27.98 28.03 -8.36
N GLN A 517 -27.37 29.06 -7.81
CA GLN A 517 -27.60 30.45 -8.17
C GLN A 517 -26.30 31.06 -8.71
N LEU A 518 -26.37 31.71 -9.88
CA LEU A 518 -25.22 32.34 -10.54
C LEU A 518 -24.87 33.70 -9.89
N LYS A 519 -24.54 33.65 -8.58
CA LYS A 519 -24.06 34.79 -7.80
C LYS A 519 -22.74 34.42 -7.12
N PRO A 520 -21.68 35.24 -7.20
CA PRO A 520 -20.39 34.91 -6.59
C PRO A 520 -20.47 34.85 -5.06
N GLY A 521 -19.93 33.79 -4.48
CA GLY A 521 -19.58 33.67 -3.06
C GLY A 521 -18.06 33.76 -2.87
N ALA A 522 -17.55 33.31 -1.72
CA ALA A 522 -16.13 33.39 -1.38
C ALA A 522 -15.62 32.06 -0.78
N VAL A 523 -14.36 31.72 -1.04
CA VAL A 523 -13.61 30.69 -0.33
C VAL A 523 -12.47 31.35 0.42
N VAL A 524 -12.36 31.09 1.73
CA VAL A 524 -11.30 31.62 2.61
C VAL A 524 -10.67 30.46 3.37
N GLN A 525 -9.35 30.31 3.24
CA GLN A 525 -8.60 29.25 3.94
C GLN A 525 -9.16 27.83 3.71
N GLY A 526 -9.69 27.56 2.51
CA GLY A 526 -10.27 26.27 2.13
C GLY A 526 -11.72 26.05 2.58
N GLN A 527 -12.34 27.01 3.27
CA GLN A 527 -13.76 26.98 3.65
C GLN A 527 -14.59 27.89 2.76
N GLU A 528 -15.79 27.42 2.39
CA GLU A 528 -16.70 28.13 1.50
C GLU A 528 -17.72 28.96 2.29
N LEU A 529 -17.93 30.20 1.85
CA LEU A 529 -18.91 31.15 2.34
C LEU A 529 -19.87 31.49 1.20
N PRO A 530 -21.10 30.94 1.19
CA PRO A 530 -22.06 31.17 0.12
C PRO A 530 -22.54 32.63 0.03
N SER A 531 -22.76 33.29 1.17
CA SER A 531 -23.29 34.66 1.22
C SER A 531 -22.33 35.62 1.96
N PRO A 532 -21.15 35.92 1.40
CA PRO A 532 -20.19 36.82 2.05
C PRO A 532 -20.70 38.27 2.02
N PRO A 533 -20.36 39.10 3.03
CA PRO A 533 -20.66 40.53 3.02
C PRO A 533 -20.07 41.24 1.79
N VAL A 534 -20.76 42.28 1.29
CA VAL A 534 -20.33 43.04 0.10
C VAL A 534 -18.91 43.61 0.26
N SER A 535 -18.57 44.10 1.46
CA SER A 535 -17.23 44.60 1.78
C SER A 535 -16.14 43.55 1.60
N MET A 536 -16.42 42.29 1.92
CA MET A 536 -15.51 41.16 1.76
C MET A 536 -15.32 40.80 0.29
N LEU A 537 -16.40 40.79 -0.50
CA LEU A 537 -16.35 40.58 -1.95
C LEU A 537 -15.51 41.67 -2.65
N SER A 538 -15.64 42.94 -2.23
CA SER A 538 -14.84 44.05 -2.75
C SER A 538 -13.35 43.93 -2.45
N LEU A 539 -12.99 43.45 -1.25
CA LEU A 539 -11.59 43.19 -0.91
C LEU A 539 -11.03 42.03 -1.75
N MET A 540 -11.79 40.96 -1.93
CA MET A 540 -11.38 39.79 -2.70
C MET A 540 -11.29 40.03 -4.21
N SER A 541 -12.11 40.92 -4.76
CA SER A 541 -12.03 41.31 -6.18
C SER A 541 -10.91 42.32 -6.48
N SER A 542 -10.47 43.09 -5.48
CA SER A 542 -9.41 44.10 -5.62
C SER A 542 -7.98 43.50 -5.60
N SER A 543 -7.78 42.35 -4.96
CA SER A 543 -6.51 41.64 -4.96
C SER A 543 -6.29 40.89 -6.28
N ARG A 544 -5.70 41.56 -7.28
CA ARG A 544 -5.26 40.94 -8.56
C ARG A 544 -4.24 39.80 -8.38
N THR A 545 -3.64 39.68 -7.20
CA THR A 545 -2.91 38.51 -6.75
C THR A 545 -3.83 37.66 -5.87
N SER A 546 -4.66 36.84 -6.51
CA SER A 546 -5.16 35.61 -5.90
C SER A 546 -3.93 34.75 -5.57
N THR A 547 -3.27 35.04 -4.44
CA THR A 547 -2.56 33.98 -3.72
C THR A 547 -3.61 32.88 -3.56
N GLY A 548 -3.31 31.62 -3.88
CA GLY A 548 -4.29 30.51 -3.89
C GLY A 548 -4.92 30.18 -2.52
N LYS A 549 -4.98 31.15 -1.62
CA LYS A 549 -5.48 31.16 -0.24
C LYS A 549 -6.95 31.60 -0.19
N ASN A 550 -7.37 32.56 -1.02
CA ASN A 550 -8.75 33.08 -1.05
C ASN A 550 -9.21 33.30 -2.50
N SER A 551 -10.42 32.85 -2.86
CA SER A 551 -10.97 33.03 -4.21
C SER A 551 -12.46 33.26 -4.20
N LEU A 552 -12.99 34.00 -5.19
CA LEU A 552 -14.43 34.05 -5.43
C LEU A 552 -14.91 32.73 -6.03
N THR A 553 -16.14 32.32 -5.69
CA THR A 553 -16.78 31.17 -6.34
C THR A 553 -17.50 31.61 -7.61
N HIS A 554 -17.57 30.72 -8.61
CA HIS A 554 -18.35 30.95 -9.83
C HIS A 554 -19.81 30.53 -9.64
N GLY A 555 -20.51 31.18 -8.71
CA GLY A 555 -21.86 30.81 -8.29
C GLY A 555 -21.90 30.04 -6.97
N ASN A 556 -23.11 29.83 -6.44
CA ASN A 556 -23.32 29.22 -5.13
C ASN A 556 -24.34 28.09 -5.18
N ILE A 557 -24.04 27.02 -4.45
CA ILE A 557 -25.03 26.00 -4.12
C ILE A 557 -25.71 26.44 -2.82
N ILE A 558 -27.01 26.75 -2.90
CA ILE A 558 -27.76 27.33 -1.78
C ILE A 558 -28.57 26.28 -1.00
N ALA A 559 -28.85 25.13 -1.63
CA ALA A 559 -29.42 23.96 -0.95
C ALA A 559 -28.92 22.68 -1.62
N ARG A 560 -28.77 21.60 -0.85
CA ARG A 560 -28.35 20.29 -1.34
C ARG A 560 -29.11 19.18 -0.60
N ARG A 561 -29.50 18.14 -1.34
CA ARG A 561 -30.08 16.91 -0.80
C ARG A 561 -29.42 15.71 -1.48
N MET A 562 -28.93 14.78 -0.67
CA MET A 562 -28.39 13.51 -1.14
C MET A 562 -29.47 12.44 -1.04
N ILE A 563 -29.64 11.65 -2.10
CA ILE A 563 -30.61 10.55 -2.17
C ILE A 563 -29.84 9.28 -2.52
N PRO A 564 -29.51 8.43 -1.54
CA PRO A 564 -28.91 7.13 -1.80
C PRO A 564 -29.85 6.25 -2.62
N THR A 565 -29.29 5.45 -3.52
CA THR A 565 -30.06 4.51 -4.34
C THR A 565 -29.45 3.11 -4.27
N GLN A 566 -30.18 2.12 -4.78
CA GLN A 566 -29.68 0.75 -4.92
C GLN A 566 -28.91 0.51 -6.24
N HIS A 567 -28.58 1.58 -6.98
CA HIS A 567 -27.90 1.50 -8.28
C HIS A 567 -26.68 2.42 -8.28
N ALA A 568 -25.60 2.07 -8.98
CA ALA A 568 -24.59 3.03 -9.37
C ALA A 568 -25.24 4.02 -10.36
N VAL A 569 -25.24 5.30 -10.04
CA VAL A 569 -25.96 6.31 -10.83
C VAL A 569 -24.98 7.09 -11.71
N SER A 570 -25.38 7.38 -12.93
CA SER A 570 -24.64 8.23 -13.86
C SER A 570 -25.53 9.26 -14.54
N GLY A 571 -24.96 10.38 -14.94
CA GLY A 571 -25.62 11.43 -15.71
C GLY A 571 -26.03 12.63 -14.87
N CYS A 572 -26.62 13.61 -15.54
CA CYS A 572 -27.19 14.76 -14.88
C CYS A 572 -28.34 15.36 -15.68
N ALA A 573 -29.40 15.77 -14.96
CA ALA A 573 -30.50 16.55 -15.48
C ALA A 573 -30.54 17.92 -14.79
N VAL A 574 -30.88 18.97 -15.56
CA VAL A 574 -30.95 20.35 -15.08
C VAL A 574 -32.30 20.94 -15.44
N LEU A 575 -32.93 21.61 -14.48
CA LEU A 575 -34.20 22.28 -14.65
C LEU A 575 -34.09 23.75 -14.24
N PRO A 576 -34.33 24.71 -15.15
CA PRO A 576 -34.40 26.11 -14.78
C PRO A 576 -35.67 26.40 -13.97
N LEU A 577 -35.50 27.13 -12.87
CA LEU A 577 -36.52 27.66 -11.99
C LEU A 577 -36.41 29.19 -11.94
N GLN A 578 -37.47 29.85 -11.49
CA GLN A 578 -37.52 31.28 -11.26
C GLN A 578 -37.94 31.54 -9.81
N VAL A 579 -37.10 32.22 -9.04
CA VAL A 579 -37.47 32.69 -7.70
C VAL A 579 -38.25 33.98 -7.85
N ASP A 580 -39.50 33.98 -7.37
CA ASP A 580 -40.31 35.19 -7.25
C ASP A 580 -40.13 35.82 -5.86
N GLY A 581 -39.92 37.13 -5.86
CA GLY A 581 -39.40 37.89 -4.72
C GLY A 581 -40.48 38.48 -3.81
N GLN A 582 -41.70 37.94 -3.79
CA GLN A 582 -42.73 38.46 -2.90
C GLN A 582 -42.34 38.19 -1.44
N PRO A 583 -42.07 39.23 -0.63
CA PRO A 583 -41.77 39.05 0.77
C PRO A 583 -43.01 38.49 1.48
N THR A 584 -42.74 37.76 2.55
CA THR A 584 -43.62 37.29 3.63
C THR A 584 -44.50 38.37 4.30
N LEU A 585 -44.64 39.58 3.72
CA LEU A 585 -45.51 40.66 4.19
C LEU A 585 -46.99 40.42 3.85
N THR A 586 -47.31 39.73 2.76
CA THR A 586 -48.72 39.57 2.35
C THR A 586 -49.49 38.60 3.25
N ARG A 587 -48.82 37.65 3.90
CA ARG A 587 -49.45 36.70 4.83
C ARG A 587 -49.78 37.36 6.18
N GLN A 588 -48.92 38.26 6.69
CA GLN A 588 -49.23 39.05 7.88
C GLN A 588 -50.30 40.11 7.64
N ILE A 589 -50.36 40.71 6.44
CA ILE A 589 -51.41 41.69 6.12
C ILE A 589 -52.76 41.01 5.88
N GLN A 590 -52.80 39.80 5.29
CA GLN A 590 -54.05 39.03 5.19
C GLN A 590 -54.55 38.54 6.56
N ASP A 591 -53.68 38.11 7.48
CA ASP A 591 -54.11 37.73 8.84
C ASP A 591 -54.57 38.92 9.69
N ILE A 592 -54.07 40.14 9.42
CA ILE A 592 -54.54 41.38 10.06
C ILE A 592 -55.89 41.83 9.47
N PHE A 593 -56.10 41.68 8.15
CA PHE A 593 -57.39 42.03 7.52
C PHE A 593 -58.50 41.03 7.87
N ILE A 594 -58.21 39.74 7.99
CA ILE A 594 -59.22 38.71 8.34
C ILE A 594 -59.63 38.78 9.83
N ARG A 595 -58.76 39.28 10.71
CA ARG A 595 -59.11 39.52 12.14
C ARG A 595 -59.78 40.86 12.42
N GLY A 596 -59.88 41.74 11.41
CA GLY A 596 -60.48 43.08 11.54
C GLY A 596 -61.98 43.17 11.25
N GLU A 597 -62.63 42.14 10.69
CA GLU A 597 -64.04 42.19 10.27
C GLU A 597 -65.05 41.59 11.27
N HIS A 598 -64.64 41.30 12.52
CA HIS A 598 -65.53 40.76 13.56
C HIS A 598 -65.56 41.58 14.86
N ALA A 599 -65.50 42.90 14.77
CA ALA A 599 -65.76 43.79 15.90
C ALA A 599 -66.45 45.09 15.46
N GLU A 600 -67.77 45.03 15.28
CA GLU A 600 -68.70 46.12 15.63
C GLU A 600 -69.89 45.54 16.42
#